data_AF-A0AAD6BIB5-F1
#
_entry.id   AF-A0AAD6BIB5-F1
#
_cell.length_a   1.000
_cell.length_b   1.000
_cell.length_c   1.000
_cell.angle_alpha   90.00
_cell.angle_beta   90.00
_cell.angle_gamma   90.00
#
_symmetry.space_group_name_H-M   'P 1'
#
loop_
_entity.id
_entity.type
_entity.pdbx_description
1 polymer ?
#
loop_
_entity_poly.entity_id
_entity_poly.type
_entity_poly.pdbx_seq_one_letter_code
_entity_poly.pdbx_strand_id
1 'polypeptide(L)'
;MFEFDSCEHKKFPQLSTVLVQLLLCVHSLRRLLECLFVSVFSDGALHLVQYVFGVCYYIVLGLTVLCSDHLGKGSGSLLSQLDWFHVAGSVLFIWASLMQHQSIVLLAGLRTGKSGMVETLAHRLPEGGWFELVSCPHYLAELLIYVSLSLIFGGLSLTWWLVALYVLFNQALAAQLCHEHYISKYDSYPKHRKAFIPFVL
;
A
#
# COMPACT_ATOMS: atom_id res chain seq x y z
N MET A 1 53.24 21.76 11.62
CA MET A 1 51.99 22.54 11.54
C MET A 1 51.12 21.77 10.53
N PHE A 2 50.46 20.66 10.91
CA PHE A 2 49.18 20.58 11.66
C PHE A 2 48.25 21.71 11.19
N GLU A 3 47.12 21.48 10.52
CA GLU A 3 46.07 20.48 10.74
C GLU A 3 45.56 19.82 9.45
N PHE A 4 45.43 18.49 9.46
CA PHE A 4 44.48 17.76 8.64
C PHE A 4 43.15 17.79 9.42
N ASP A 5 42.29 18.78 9.17
CA ASP A 5 40.90 18.70 9.62
C ASP A 5 40.07 18.03 8.52
N SER A 6 40.33 16.73 8.32
CA SER A 6 39.37 15.86 7.65
C SER A 6 38.27 15.52 8.65
N CYS A 7 37.40 16.49 8.93
CA CYS A 7 36.10 16.20 9.47
C CYS A 7 35.38 15.36 8.40
N GLU A 8 35.45 14.03 8.54
CA GLU A 8 34.49 13.15 7.90
C GLU A 8 33.11 13.63 8.32
N HIS A 9 32.47 14.44 7.48
CA HIS A 9 31.06 14.72 7.60
C HIS A 9 30.35 13.38 7.54
N LYS A 10 30.07 12.79 8.71
CA LYS A 10 29.17 11.64 8.83
C LYS A 10 27.88 12.06 8.13
N LYS A 11 27.70 11.59 6.91
CA LYS A 11 26.46 11.71 6.16
C LYS A 11 25.47 10.83 6.88
N PHE A 12 24.67 11.42 7.75
CA PHE A 12 23.54 10.72 8.33
C PHE A 12 22.43 10.68 7.27
N PRO A 13 21.84 9.50 7.03
CA PRO A 13 20.71 9.40 6.12
C PRO A 13 19.55 10.24 6.67
N GLN A 14 18.71 10.76 5.79
CA GLN A 14 17.53 11.52 6.20
C GLN A 14 16.56 10.59 6.94
N LEU A 15 16.00 11.06 8.05
CA LEU A 15 15.00 10.30 8.82
C LEU A 15 13.83 9.85 7.93
N SER A 16 13.32 10.74 7.08
CA SER A 16 12.20 10.44 6.17
C SER A 16 12.54 9.30 5.21
N THR A 17 13.74 9.28 4.63
CA THR A 17 14.21 8.20 3.76
C THR A 17 14.25 6.87 4.50
N VAL A 18 14.91 6.83 5.66
CA VAL A 18 15.05 5.59 6.46
C VAL A 18 13.67 5.09 6.89
N LEU A 19 12.81 6.00 7.34
CA LEU A 19 11.46 5.66 7.78
C LEU A 19 10.62 5.10 6.63
N VAL A 20 10.57 5.77 5.47
CA VAL A 20 9.82 5.26 4.32
C VAL A 20 10.38 3.94 3.80
N GLN A 21 11.71 3.78 3.76
CA GLN A 21 12.34 2.52 3.36
C GLN A 21 11.92 1.37 4.29
N LEU A 22 11.92 1.59 5.61
CA LEU A 22 11.48 0.60 6.59
C LEU A 22 9.98 0.30 6.46
N LEU A 23 9.14 1.33 6.33
CA LEU A 23 7.69 1.14 6.18
C LEU A 23 7.35 0.41 4.88
N LEU A 24 8.04 0.70 3.77
CA LEU A 24 7.89 -0.04 2.52
C LEU A 24 8.34 -1.49 2.63
N CYS A 25 9.42 -1.76 3.37
CA CYS A 25 9.86 -3.12 3.64
C CYS A 25 8.80 -3.88 4.46
N VAL A 26 8.28 -3.27 5.53
CA VAL A 26 7.21 -3.84 6.35
C VAL A 26 5.93 -4.07 5.54
N HIS A 27 5.53 -3.11 4.70
CA HIS A 27 4.39 -3.24 3.79
C HIS A 27 4.58 -4.44 2.86
N SER A 28 5.72 -4.49 2.16
CA SER A 28 6.01 -5.54 1.19
C SER A 28 6.06 -6.92 1.83
N LEU A 29 6.70 -7.02 3.02
CA LEU A 29 6.76 -8.27 3.78
C LEU A 29 5.37 -8.70 4.24
N ARG A 30 4.57 -7.79 4.79
CA ARG A 30 3.19 -8.09 5.20
C ARG A 30 2.38 -8.62 4.00
N ARG A 31 2.41 -7.93 2.88
CA ARG A 31 1.70 -8.34 1.65
C ARG A 31 2.18 -9.70 1.16
N LEU A 32 3.47 -9.99 1.23
CA LEU A 32 4.02 -11.31 0.90
C LEU A 32 3.47 -12.39 1.84
N LEU A 33 3.50 -12.16 3.16
CA LEU A 33 2.98 -13.10 4.15
C LEU A 33 1.47 -13.33 3.97
N GLU A 34 0.70 -12.29 3.71
CA GLU A 34 -0.72 -12.39 3.39
C GLU A 34 -0.98 -13.20 2.12
N CYS A 35 -0.16 -13.03 1.08
CA CYS A 35 -0.25 -13.83 -0.14
C CYS A 35 0.07 -15.31 0.13
N LEU A 36 1.08 -15.60 0.96
CA LEU A 36 1.51 -16.97 1.24
C LEU A 36 0.60 -17.72 2.21
N PHE A 37 0.07 -17.05 3.24
CA PHE A 37 -0.61 -17.70 4.35
C PHE A 37 -2.12 -17.41 4.46
N VAL A 38 -2.59 -16.29 3.91
CA VAL A 38 -4.00 -15.86 4.06
C VAL A 38 -4.77 -15.96 2.76
N SER A 39 -4.14 -15.66 1.64
CA SER A 39 -4.83 -15.53 0.35
C SER A 39 -5.12 -16.89 -0.27
N VAL A 40 -6.40 -17.22 -0.42
CA VAL A 40 -6.85 -18.39 -1.19
C VAL A 40 -7.07 -17.96 -2.63
N PHE A 41 -6.16 -18.31 -3.53
CA PHE A 41 -6.27 -17.98 -4.96
C PHE A 41 -7.21 -18.95 -5.69
N SER A 42 -7.92 -18.42 -6.68
CA SER A 42 -8.71 -19.23 -7.62
C SER A 42 -7.79 -19.82 -8.70
N ASP A 43 -8.33 -20.71 -9.54
CA ASP A 43 -7.65 -21.34 -10.69
C ASP A 43 -7.23 -20.35 -11.83
N GLY A 44 -7.31 -19.04 -11.58
CA GLY A 44 -6.91 -18.01 -12.54
C GLY A 44 -5.42 -17.72 -12.43
N ALA A 45 -4.68 -17.96 -13.52
CA ALA A 45 -3.27 -17.62 -13.61
C ALA A 45 -3.06 -16.12 -13.91
N LEU A 46 -2.16 -15.47 -13.17
CA LEU A 46 -1.73 -14.10 -13.49
C LEU A 46 -0.87 -14.12 -14.75
N HIS A 47 -1.13 -13.19 -15.68
CA HIS A 47 -0.34 -13.07 -16.89
C HIS A 47 1.12 -12.72 -16.56
N LEU A 48 2.10 -13.43 -17.15
CA LEU A 48 3.53 -13.26 -16.85
C LEU A 48 4.01 -11.81 -16.97
N VAL A 49 3.52 -11.09 -17.98
CA VAL A 49 3.84 -9.67 -18.19
C VAL A 49 3.44 -8.82 -16.98
N GLN A 50 2.27 -9.07 -16.40
CA GLN A 50 1.78 -8.33 -15.24
C GLN A 50 2.58 -8.67 -13.98
N TYR A 51 3.02 -9.93 -13.84
CA TYR A 51 3.91 -10.35 -12.77
C TYR A 51 5.28 -9.64 -12.84
N VAL A 52 5.94 -9.67 -14.00
CA VAL A 52 7.24 -9.00 -14.21
C VAL A 52 7.11 -7.51 -13.96
N PHE A 53 6.05 -6.88 -14.45
CA PHE A 53 5.77 -5.47 -14.21
C PHE A 53 5.64 -5.14 -12.71
N GLY A 54 4.96 -5.99 -11.94
CA GLY A 54 4.88 -5.86 -10.48
C GLY A 54 6.24 -5.94 -9.79
N VAL A 55 7.09 -6.90 -10.16
CA VAL A 55 8.45 -7.03 -9.60
C VAL A 55 9.30 -5.81 -9.94
N CYS A 56 9.29 -5.37 -11.20
CA CYS A 56 9.99 -4.16 -11.62
C CYS A 56 9.53 -2.92 -10.85
N TYR A 57 8.22 -2.79 -10.60
CA TYR A 57 7.66 -1.69 -9.83
C TYR A 57 8.22 -1.62 -8.41
N TYR A 58 8.29 -2.73 -7.67
CA TYR A 58 8.87 -2.74 -6.31
C TYR A 58 10.37 -2.41 -6.29
N ILE A 59 11.13 -2.88 -7.29
CA ILE A 59 12.56 -2.55 -7.42
C ILE A 59 12.73 -1.05 -7.66
N VAL A 60 12.01 -0.48 -8.62
CA VAL A 60 12.07 0.95 -8.96
C VAL A 60 11.61 1.82 -7.78
N LEU A 61 10.58 1.39 -7.05
CA LEU A 61 10.09 2.10 -5.87
C LEU A 61 11.18 2.16 -4.77
N GLY A 62 11.86 1.05 -4.49
CA GLY A 62 12.99 1.03 -3.56
C GLY A 62 14.16 1.91 -4.01
N LEU A 63 14.50 1.89 -5.30
CA LEU A 63 15.54 2.79 -5.85
C LEU A 63 15.14 4.27 -5.74
N THR A 64 13.86 4.59 -5.93
CA THR A 64 13.33 5.96 -5.82
C THR A 64 13.48 6.52 -4.40
N VAL A 65 13.28 5.68 -3.38
CA VAL A 65 13.54 6.05 -1.98
C VAL A 65 15.01 6.38 -1.78
N LEU A 66 15.92 5.51 -2.25
CA LEU A 66 17.37 5.71 -2.11
C LEU A 66 17.87 6.97 -2.83
N CYS A 67 17.29 7.29 -3.99
CA CYS A 67 17.60 8.53 -4.71
C CYS A 67 17.10 9.78 -3.97
N SER A 68 16.04 9.67 -3.16
CA SER A 68 15.53 10.79 -2.36
C SER A 68 16.52 11.23 -1.28
N ASP A 69 17.36 10.31 -0.79
CA ASP A 69 18.38 10.60 0.22
C ASP A 69 19.53 11.45 -0.32
N HIS A 70 19.90 11.27 -1.59
CA HIS A 70 20.98 12.04 -2.23
C HIS A 70 20.65 13.53 -2.38
N LEU A 71 19.36 13.89 -2.33
CA LEU A 71 18.90 15.26 -2.58
C LEU A 71 18.86 16.14 -1.32
N GLY A 72 18.81 15.55 -0.12
CA GLY A 72 18.73 16.29 1.14
C GLY A 72 19.88 15.97 2.09
N LYS A 73 20.50 17.02 2.64
CA LYS A 73 21.54 16.89 3.66
C LYS A 73 20.87 16.75 5.02
N GLY A 74 20.83 15.54 5.59
CA GLY A 74 20.48 15.34 6.99
C GLY A 74 21.56 15.95 7.90
N SER A 75 21.19 16.94 8.72
CA SER A 75 22.09 17.53 9.72
C SER A 75 21.63 17.10 11.12
N GLY A 76 22.44 16.27 11.79
CA GLY A 76 22.18 15.81 13.16
C GLY A 76 21.66 14.37 13.28
N SER A 77 21.34 13.97 14.52
CA SER A 77 20.81 12.64 14.87
C SER A 77 19.44 12.40 14.19
N LEU A 78 19.07 11.13 13.97
CA LEU A 78 17.77 10.78 13.40
C LEU A 78 16.60 11.32 14.24
N LEU A 79 16.72 11.26 15.56
CA LEU A 79 15.66 11.73 16.47
C LEU A 79 15.47 13.25 16.45
N SER A 80 16.53 14.01 16.17
CA SER A 80 16.42 15.48 16.06
C SER A 80 15.75 15.93 14.76
N GLN A 81 15.60 15.04 13.77
CA GLN A 81 14.89 15.31 12.52
C GLN A 81 13.39 14.95 12.61
N LEU A 82 12.92 14.50 13.78
CA LEU A 82 11.53 14.07 13.95
C LEU A 82 10.58 15.26 14.00
N ASP A 83 9.75 15.37 12.97
CA ASP A 83 8.69 16.36 12.85
C ASP A 83 7.29 15.74 12.93
N TRP A 84 6.28 16.60 13.15
CA TRP A 84 4.87 16.19 13.27
C TRP A 84 4.35 15.39 12.07
N PHE A 85 4.82 15.70 10.85
CA PHE A 85 4.38 15.02 9.63
C PHE A 85 4.87 13.56 9.56
N HIS A 86 6.02 13.24 10.16
CA HIS A 86 6.50 11.87 10.30
C HIS A 86 5.55 11.05 11.18
N VAL A 87 5.08 11.65 12.27
CA VAL A 87 4.11 11.03 13.19
C VAL A 87 2.76 10.87 12.51
N ALA A 88 2.23 11.93 11.88
CA ALA A 88 0.96 11.89 11.17
C ALA A 88 0.96 10.85 10.04
N GLY A 89 2.02 10.83 9.24
CA GLY A 89 2.21 9.83 8.18
C GLY A 89 2.31 8.41 8.74
N SER A 90 3.07 8.19 9.81
CA SER A 90 3.17 6.86 10.43
C SER A 90 1.85 6.36 11.00
N VAL A 91 1.06 7.23 11.64
CA VAL A 91 -0.28 6.89 12.14
C VAL A 91 -1.22 6.53 10.99
N LEU A 92 -1.22 7.33 9.93
CA LEU A 92 -2.02 7.04 8.73
C LEU A 92 -1.61 5.72 8.07
N PHE A 93 -0.31 5.45 7.98
CA PHE A 93 0.23 4.19 7.45
C PHE A 93 -0.27 2.98 8.24
N ILE A 94 -0.22 3.04 9.57
CA ILE A 94 -0.68 1.96 10.45
C ILE A 94 -2.19 1.76 10.28
N TRP A 95 -2.97 2.83 10.33
CA TRP A 95 -4.42 2.78 10.15
C TRP A 95 -4.81 2.15 8.80
N ALA A 96 -4.21 2.63 7.70
CA ALA A 96 -4.46 2.11 6.36
C ALA A 96 -4.02 0.65 6.23
N SER A 97 -2.88 0.28 6.81
CA SER A 97 -2.39 -1.11 6.84
C SER A 97 -3.36 -2.05 7.56
N LEU A 98 -3.94 -1.61 8.69
CA LEU A 98 -4.94 -2.40 9.42
C LEU A 98 -6.22 -2.56 8.60
N MET A 99 -6.72 -1.48 8.00
CA MET A 99 -7.90 -1.52 7.12
C MET A 99 -7.68 -2.47 5.94
N GLN A 100 -6.49 -2.45 5.34
CA GLN A 100 -6.13 -3.37 4.25
C GLN A 100 -6.13 -4.82 4.72
N HIS A 101 -5.45 -5.11 5.83
CA HIS A 101 -5.33 -6.45 6.37
C HIS A 101 -6.70 -7.05 6.72
N GLN A 102 -7.55 -6.28 7.42
CA GLN A 102 -8.92 -6.68 7.74
C GLN A 102 -9.72 -7.02 6.49
N SER A 103 -9.56 -6.22 5.43
CA SER A 103 -10.26 -6.44 4.17
C SER A 103 -9.83 -7.74 3.48
N ILE A 104 -8.54 -8.06 3.52
CA ILE A 104 -7.98 -9.28 2.93
C ILE A 104 -8.40 -10.51 3.72
N VAL A 105 -8.35 -10.45 5.07
CA VAL A 105 -8.79 -11.54 5.94
C VAL A 105 -10.27 -11.84 5.70
N LEU A 106 -11.12 -10.82 5.55
CA LEU A 106 -12.53 -11.02 5.20
C LEU A 106 -12.69 -11.71 3.83
N LEU A 107 -11.96 -11.26 2.82
CA LEU A 107 -11.99 -11.87 1.48
C LEU A 107 -11.52 -13.34 1.49
N ALA A 108 -10.48 -13.65 2.26
CA ALA A 108 -10.02 -15.02 2.46
C ALA A 108 -11.08 -15.87 3.16
N GLY A 109 -11.71 -15.34 4.20
CA GLY A 109 -12.80 -15.97 4.95
C GLY A 109 -14.05 -16.27 4.12
N LEU A 110 -14.25 -15.63 2.96
CA LEU A 110 -15.33 -15.99 2.04
C LEU A 110 -15.06 -17.26 1.24
N ARG A 111 -13.79 -17.66 1.13
CA ARG A 111 -13.34 -18.85 0.39
C ARG A 111 -13.01 -20.01 1.32
N THR A 112 -12.67 -19.73 2.58
CA THR A 112 -12.44 -20.73 3.62
C THR A 112 -13.71 -20.94 4.46
N GLY A 113 -14.07 -22.20 4.67
CA GLY A 113 -15.16 -22.56 5.57
C GLY A 113 -14.83 -22.33 7.04
N LYS A 114 -15.84 -22.52 7.91
CA LYS A 114 -15.65 -22.51 9.38
C LYS A 114 -14.64 -23.57 9.89
N SER A 115 -14.28 -24.54 9.04
CA SER A 115 -13.28 -25.59 9.30
C SER A 115 -11.85 -25.22 8.86
N GLY A 116 -11.62 -24.04 8.26
CA GLY A 116 -10.31 -23.65 7.71
C GLY A 116 -9.96 -24.33 6.36
N MET A 117 -10.83 -25.20 5.85
CA MET A 117 -10.71 -25.83 4.53
C MET A 117 -11.34 -24.93 3.45
N VAL A 118 -10.77 -24.92 2.25
CA VAL A 118 -11.31 -24.19 1.10
C VAL A 118 -12.65 -24.82 0.70
N GLU A 119 -13.75 -24.15 1.01
CA GLU A 119 -15.11 -24.68 0.73
C GLU A 119 -15.55 -24.37 -0.70
N THR A 120 -15.21 -23.18 -1.23
CA THR A 120 -15.57 -22.80 -2.60
C THR A 120 -14.56 -21.84 -3.23
N LEU A 121 -14.20 -22.06 -4.49
CA LEU A 121 -13.49 -21.07 -5.32
C LEU A 121 -14.43 -20.02 -5.93
N ALA A 122 -15.74 -20.18 -5.73
CA ALA A 122 -16.72 -19.20 -6.16
C ALA A 122 -16.46 -17.87 -5.44
N HIS A 123 -16.29 -16.78 -6.21
CA HIS A 123 -16.37 -15.45 -5.61
C HIS A 123 -17.72 -15.36 -4.87
N ARG A 124 -17.71 -14.93 -3.62
CA ARG A 124 -18.91 -14.59 -2.87
C ARG A 124 -18.86 -13.09 -2.60
N LEU A 125 -20.01 -12.45 -2.50
CA LEU A 125 -20.06 -11.03 -2.21
C LEU A 125 -19.55 -10.79 -0.78
N PRO A 126 -18.49 -9.98 -0.57
CA PRO A 126 -18.07 -9.60 0.77
C PRO A 126 -19.15 -8.77 1.46
N GLU A 127 -19.46 -9.11 2.70
CA GLU A 127 -20.39 -8.38 3.56
C GLU A 127 -19.70 -8.08 4.91
N GLY A 128 -19.92 -6.85 5.41
CA GLY A 128 -19.37 -6.38 6.68
C GLY A 128 -18.24 -5.36 6.58
N GLY A 129 -18.20 -4.44 7.55
CA GLY A 129 -17.16 -3.42 7.68
C GLY A 129 -17.14 -2.45 6.51
N TRP A 130 -15.95 -2.12 6.01
CA TRP A 130 -15.77 -1.17 4.90
C TRP A 130 -16.34 -1.66 3.56
N PHE A 131 -16.64 -2.95 3.42
CA PHE A 131 -17.29 -3.50 2.22
C PHE A 131 -18.75 -3.05 2.06
N GLU A 132 -19.37 -2.52 3.10
CA GLU A 132 -20.71 -1.92 3.02
C GLU A 132 -20.69 -0.58 2.27
N LEU A 133 -19.56 0.13 2.31
CA LEU A 133 -19.40 1.45 1.68
C LEU A 133 -18.81 1.33 0.27
N VAL A 134 -17.78 0.49 0.10
CA VAL A 134 -17.05 0.32 -1.16
C VAL A 134 -16.83 -1.14 -1.50
N SER A 135 -16.74 -1.44 -2.78
CA SER A 135 -16.61 -2.80 -3.32
C SER A 135 -15.23 -3.38 -3.02
N CYS A 136 -14.20 -2.52 -3.02
CA CYS A 136 -12.81 -2.90 -2.84
C CYS A 136 -12.09 -1.99 -1.81
N PRO A 137 -12.41 -2.09 -0.51
CA PRO A 137 -11.81 -1.26 0.53
C PRO A 137 -10.29 -1.48 0.69
N HIS A 138 -9.78 -2.65 0.33
CA HIS A 138 -8.34 -2.94 0.32
C HIS A 138 -7.56 -2.11 -0.71
N TYR A 139 -8.20 -1.68 -1.81
CA TYR A 139 -7.59 -0.80 -2.81
C TYR A 139 -7.55 0.66 -2.32
N LEU A 140 -8.60 1.11 -1.63
CA LEU A 140 -8.60 2.39 -0.94
C LEU A 140 -7.51 2.44 0.14
N ALA A 141 -7.35 1.35 0.89
CA ALA A 141 -6.31 1.21 1.89
C ALA A 141 -4.90 1.31 1.29
N GLU A 142 -4.66 0.67 0.15
CA GLU A 142 -3.39 0.77 -0.57
C GLU A 142 -3.09 2.23 -0.95
N LEU A 143 -4.07 2.97 -1.49
CA LEU A 143 -3.89 4.39 -1.80
C LEU A 143 -3.48 5.19 -0.55
N LEU A 144 -4.17 4.99 0.58
CA LEU A 144 -3.86 5.68 1.83
C LEU A 144 -2.46 5.36 2.36
N ILE A 145 -1.97 4.13 2.15
CA ILE A 145 -0.58 3.76 2.45
C ILE A 145 0.38 4.63 1.63
N TYR A 146 0.20 4.77 0.33
CA TYR A 146 1.11 5.61 -0.49
C TYR A 146 0.99 7.11 -0.18
N VAL A 147 -0.21 7.60 0.13
CA VAL A 147 -0.40 8.99 0.61
C VAL A 147 0.35 9.21 1.92
N SER A 148 0.33 8.24 2.83
CA SER A 148 1.06 8.33 4.09
C SER A 148 2.58 8.41 3.90
N LEU A 149 3.13 7.69 2.92
CA LEU A 149 4.57 7.78 2.58
C LEU A 149 4.92 9.16 2.00
N SER A 150 4.05 9.72 1.15
CA SER A 150 4.22 11.09 0.64
C SER A 150 4.21 12.13 1.77
N LEU A 151 3.38 11.96 2.79
CA LEU A 151 3.35 12.83 3.97
C LEU A 151 4.63 12.72 4.80
N ILE A 152 5.23 11.53 4.91
CA ILE A 152 6.50 11.33 5.63
C ILE A 152 7.65 12.08 4.95
N PHE A 153 7.60 12.28 3.63
CA PHE A 153 8.50 13.19 2.89
C PHE A 153 8.09 14.67 2.97
N GLY A 154 7.28 15.05 3.96
CA GLY A 154 6.80 16.41 4.17
C GLY A 154 5.71 16.86 3.20
N GLY A 155 5.17 15.98 2.35
CA GLY A 155 4.08 16.28 1.42
C GLY A 155 4.46 17.22 0.27
N LEU A 156 5.73 17.58 0.11
CA LEU A 156 6.20 18.48 -0.95
C LEU A 156 6.94 17.74 -2.07
N SER A 157 7.25 16.46 -1.89
CA SER A 157 7.96 15.69 -2.90
C SER A 157 7.03 15.32 -4.06
N LEU A 158 7.24 15.99 -5.20
CA LEU A 158 6.52 15.73 -6.45
C LEU A 158 6.62 14.25 -6.85
N THR A 159 7.80 13.64 -6.71
CA THR A 159 8.03 12.23 -7.04
C THR A 159 7.10 11.30 -6.27
N TRP A 160 6.91 11.53 -4.98
CA TRP A 160 6.03 10.71 -4.14
C TRP A 160 4.56 10.92 -4.46
N TRP A 161 4.15 12.14 -4.82
CA TRP A 161 2.81 12.40 -5.33
C TRP A 161 2.56 11.73 -6.69
N LEU A 162 3.55 11.66 -7.57
CA LEU A 162 3.43 10.90 -8.83
C LEU A 162 3.28 9.41 -8.58
N VAL A 163 4.00 8.84 -7.60
CA VAL A 163 3.82 7.44 -7.17
C VAL A 163 2.41 7.23 -6.63
N ALA A 164 1.93 8.10 -5.74
CA ALA A 164 0.57 8.01 -5.18
C ALA A 164 -0.51 8.14 -6.28
N LEU A 165 -0.31 9.02 -7.26
CA LEU A 165 -1.20 9.20 -8.40
C LEU A 165 -1.21 7.97 -9.32
N TYR A 166 -0.06 7.39 -9.57
CA TYR A 166 0.06 6.13 -10.31
C TYR A 166 -0.71 5.00 -9.61
N VAL A 167 -0.55 4.87 -8.29
CA VAL A 167 -1.28 3.90 -7.47
C VAL A 167 -2.78 4.18 -7.53
N LEU A 168 -3.21 5.45 -7.42
CA LEU A 168 -4.60 5.86 -7.53
C LEU A 168 -5.23 5.33 -8.83
N PHE A 169 -4.62 5.61 -9.98
CA PHE A 169 -5.18 5.18 -11.26
C PHE A 169 -5.19 3.66 -11.42
N ASN A 170 -4.11 2.98 -11.04
CA ASN A 170 -4.01 1.53 -11.14
C ASN A 170 -5.07 0.83 -10.26
N GLN A 171 -5.24 1.31 -9.03
CA GLN A 171 -6.20 0.75 -8.09
C GLN A 171 -7.64 1.11 -8.43
N ALA A 172 -7.90 2.33 -8.90
CA ALA A 172 -9.24 2.74 -9.35
C ALA A 172 -9.71 1.93 -10.55
N LEU A 173 -8.84 1.67 -11.53
CA LEU A 173 -9.16 0.83 -12.69
C LEU A 173 -9.48 -0.61 -12.24
N ALA A 174 -8.63 -1.20 -11.40
CA ALA A 174 -8.85 -2.55 -10.88
C ALA A 174 -10.15 -2.67 -10.07
N ALA A 175 -10.46 -1.65 -9.25
CA ALA A 175 -11.69 -1.57 -8.47
C ALA A 175 -12.93 -1.49 -9.38
N GLN A 176 -12.88 -0.67 -10.44
CA GLN A 176 -13.99 -0.51 -11.37
C GLN A 176 -14.29 -1.81 -12.12
N LEU A 177 -13.27 -2.48 -12.64
CA LEU A 177 -13.43 -3.79 -13.29
C LEU A 177 -14.02 -4.83 -12.34
N CYS A 178 -13.60 -4.82 -11.07
CA CYS A 178 -14.13 -5.71 -10.05
C CYS A 178 -15.60 -5.38 -9.73
N HIS A 179 -15.95 -4.10 -9.66
CA HIS A 179 -17.31 -3.63 -9.43
C HIS A 179 -18.26 -4.03 -10.56
N GLU A 180 -17.85 -3.84 -11.82
CA GLU A 180 -18.61 -4.26 -13.00
C GLU A 180 -18.77 -5.78 -13.06
N HIS A 181 -17.72 -6.53 -12.69
CA HIS A 181 -17.82 -7.98 -12.55
C HIS A 181 -18.84 -8.39 -11.48
N TYR A 182 -18.89 -7.70 -10.34
CA TYR A 182 -19.90 -7.99 -9.32
C TYR A 182 -21.33 -7.67 -9.78
N ILE A 183 -21.54 -6.53 -10.44
CA ILE A 183 -22.86 -6.15 -10.95
C ILE A 183 -23.37 -7.16 -11.99
N SER A 184 -22.51 -7.58 -12.91
CA SER A 184 -22.88 -8.54 -13.96
C SER A 184 -23.14 -9.95 -13.44
N LYS A 185 -22.55 -10.32 -12.30
CA LYS A 185 -22.63 -11.67 -11.74
C LYS A 185 -23.72 -11.85 -10.68
N TYR A 186 -24.08 -10.79 -9.94
CA TYR A 186 -25.04 -10.87 -8.84
C TYR A 186 -26.19 -9.89 -9.06
N ASP A 187 -27.38 -10.42 -9.38
CA ASP A 187 -28.60 -9.61 -9.49
C ASP A 187 -28.97 -8.94 -8.15
N SER A 188 -28.55 -9.52 -7.03
CA SER A 188 -28.76 -8.99 -5.68
C SER A 188 -27.71 -7.96 -5.23
N TYR A 189 -26.83 -7.50 -6.13
CA TYR A 189 -25.77 -6.57 -5.77
C TYR A 189 -26.32 -5.23 -5.25
N PRO A 190 -25.89 -4.75 -4.07
CA PRO A 190 -26.40 -3.51 -3.49
C PRO A 190 -25.98 -2.28 -4.30
N LYS A 191 -26.98 -1.62 -4.92
CA LYS A 191 -26.81 -0.47 -5.82
C LYS A 191 -26.18 0.79 -5.17
N HIS A 192 -26.12 0.85 -3.83
CA HIS A 192 -25.53 1.98 -3.12
C HIS A 192 -24.01 1.85 -2.94
N ARG A 193 -23.43 0.64 -3.10
CA ARG A 193 -21.98 0.44 -2.99
C ARG A 193 -21.25 1.10 -4.15
N LYS A 194 -20.11 1.73 -3.85
CA LYS A 194 -19.22 2.37 -4.82
C LYS A 194 -18.01 1.50 -5.14
N ALA A 195 -17.31 1.75 -6.24
CA ALA A 195 -16.20 0.90 -6.67
C ALA A 195 -14.99 1.05 -5.75
N PHE A 196 -14.59 2.29 -5.45
CA PHE A 196 -13.25 2.63 -4.97
C PHE A 196 -13.20 3.78 -3.94
N ILE A 197 -13.82 4.93 -4.22
CA ILE A 197 -13.88 6.08 -3.31
C ILE A 197 -15.32 6.26 -2.84
N PRO A 198 -15.56 6.20 -1.51
CA PRO A 198 -16.90 6.44 -0.99
C PRO A 198 -17.38 7.83 -1.46
N PHE A 199 -18.59 7.86 -2.02
CA PHE A 199 -19.27 9.07 -2.52
C PHE A 199 -18.74 9.71 -3.82
N VAL A 200 -17.73 9.13 -4.49
CA VAL A 200 -17.23 9.66 -5.78
C VAL A 200 -17.28 8.60 -6.88
N LEU A 201 -16.66 7.44 -6.65
CA LEU A 201 -16.45 6.37 -7.64
C LEU A 201 -16.63 5.01 -7.01
#